data_AF-A0A949N1G8-F1
#
_entry.id   AF-A0A949N1G8-F1
#
_cell.length_a   1.000
_cell.length_b   1.000
_cell.length_c   1.000
_cell.angle_alpha   90.00
_cell.angle_beta   90.00
_cell.angle_gamma   90.00
#
_symmetry.space_group_name_H-M   'P 1'
#
loop_
_entity.id
_entity.type
_entity.pdbx_description
1 polymer ?
#
loop_
_entity_poly.entity_id
_entity_poly.type
_entity_poly.pdbx_seq_one_letter_code
_entity_poly.pdbx_strand_id
1 'polypeptide(L)'
;MMNDKNTRITEEKLCRYLDITKKALDIIKILPPEGSDLKKAADDLFLMASLYYKDACHYKDQEEFVTAFACVNYAHGYIDAGVRLGLFLGDNSGIFAFEYSNVNGANK
;
A
#
# COMPACT_ATOMS: atom_id res chain seq x y z
N MET A 1 35.02 10.37 -9.66
CA MET A 1 33.85 9.52 -9.41
C MET A 1 32.83 10.35 -8.65
N MET A 2 31.76 10.80 -9.29
CA MET A 2 30.63 11.41 -8.58
C MET A 2 29.86 10.29 -7.91
N ASN A 3 29.74 10.36 -6.59
CA ASN A 3 28.93 9.47 -5.80
C ASN A 3 27.47 9.87 -6.04
N ASP A 4 26.84 9.30 -7.08
CA ASP A 4 25.43 9.52 -7.43
C ASP A 4 24.56 8.92 -6.33
N LYS A 5 24.33 9.70 -5.28
CA LYS A 5 23.16 9.47 -4.42
C LYS A 5 21.93 9.61 -5.33
N ASN A 6 21.10 8.56 -5.41
CA ASN A 6 19.81 8.53 -6.13
C ASN A 6 18.86 9.61 -5.56
N THR A 7 19.10 10.87 -5.91
CA THR A 7 18.40 12.07 -5.42
C THR A 7 17.21 12.45 -6.30
N ARG A 8 16.99 11.73 -7.40
CA ARG A 8 15.94 11.98 -8.37
C ARG A 8 15.09 10.73 -8.56
N ILE A 9 13.79 10.93 -8.74
CA ILE A 9 12.83 9.87 -9.07
C ILE A 9 12.57 9.97 -10.57
N THR A 10 12.70 8.85 -11.29
CA THR A 10 12.31 8.77 -12.70
C THR A 10 10.80 8.56 -12.81
N GLU A 11 10.19 9.03 -13.90
CA GLU A 11 8.78 8.80 -14.17
C GLU A 11 8.45 7.29 -14.19
N GLU A 12 9.29 6.49 -14.84
CA GLU A 12 9.14 5.03 -14.88
C GLU A 12 9.08 4.41 -13.48
N LYS A 13 9.97 4.83 -12.57
CA LYS A 13 9.98 4.35 -11.19
C LYS A 13 8.72 4.79 -10.45
N LEU A 14 8.28 6.03 -10.61
CA LEU A 14 7.07 6.54 -9.98
C LEU A 14 5.82 5.79 -10.46
N CYS A 15 5.65 5.66 -11.78
CA CYS A 15 4.53 4.93 -12.39
C CYS A 15 4.50 3.47 -11.92
N ARG A 16 5.65 2.79 -11.85
CA ARG A 16 5.72 1.42 -11.32
C ARG A 16 5.18 1.32 -9.89
N TYR A 17 5.54 2.26 -9.00
CA TYR A 17 5.06 2.25 -7.62
C TYR A 17 3.57 2.59 -7.53
N LEU A 18 3.09 3.54 -8.34
CA LEU A 18 1.66 3.84 -8.44
C LEU A 18 0.87 2.61 -8.90
N ASP A 19 1.33 1.89 -9.90
CA ASP A 19 0.65 0.69 -10.41
C ASP A 19 0.60 -0.43 -9.36
N ILE A 20 1.69 -0.66 -8.63
CA ILE A 20 1.75 -1.66 -7.56
C ILE A 20 0.77 -1.29 -6.43
N THR A 21 0.81 -0.05 -5.95
CA THR A 21 -0.09 0.41 -4.88
C THR A 21 -1.54 0.42 -5.32
N LYS A 22 -1.83 0.78 -6.58
CA LYS A 22 -3.18 0.73 -7.13
C LYS A 22 -3.74 -0.69 -7.13
N LYS A 23 -2.96 -1.64 -7.64
CA LYS A 23 -3.32 -3.06 -7.61
C LYS A 23 -3.59 -3.53 -6.19
N ALA A 24 -2.73 -3.17 -5.25
CA ALA A 24 -2.92 -3.51 -3.84
C ALA A 24 -4.27 -2.96 -3.30
N LEU A 25 -4.57 -1.67 -3.51
CA LEU A 25 -5.85 -1.07 -3.12
C LEU A 25 -7.06 -1.78 -3.72
N ASP A 26 -6.95 -2.24 -4.97
CA ASP A 26 -8.05 -2.88 -5.70
C ASP A 26 -8.34 -4.32 -5.24
N ILE A 27 -7.34 -5.03 -4.72
CA ILE A 27 -7.47 -6.44 -4.30
C ILE A 27 -7.67 -6.62 -2.79
N ILE A 28 -7.36 -5.61 -1.97
CA ILE A 28 -7.47 -5.71 -0.51
C ILE A 28 -8.91 -6.01 -0.11
N LYS A 29 -9.06 -7.01 0.77
CA LYS A 29 -10.31 -7.31 1.45
C LYS A 29 -10.19 -7.00 2.93
N ILE A 30 -11.12 -6.22 3.46
CA ILE A 30 -11.22 -5.93 4.89
C ILE A 30 -11.80 -7.16 5.61
N LEU A 31 -11.09 -7.64 6.62
CA LEU A 31 -11.40 -8.88 7.34
C LEU A 31 -12.24 -8.71 8.62
N PRO A 32 -12.02 -7.68 9.46
CA PRO A 32 -12.75 -7.56 10.72
C PRO A 32 -14.26 -7.45 10.53
N PRO A 33 -15.08 -7.99 11.46
CA PRO A 33 -16.52 -7.93 11.36
C PRO A 33 -17.05 -6.51 11.54
N GLU A 34 -18.16 -6.21 10.85
CA GLU A 34 -18.85 -4.92 10.96
C GLU A 34 -19.19 -4.59 12.42
N GLY A 35 -19.01 -3.30 12.78
CA GLY A 35 -19.26 -2.79 14.12
C GLY A 35 -18.15 -3.05 15.16
N SER A 36 -17.11 -3.83 14.83
CA SER A 36 -15.95 -4.01 15.73
C SER A 36 -15.00 -2.81 15.71
N ASP A 37 -14.24 -2.61 16.80
CA ASP A 37 -13.21 -1.55 16.82
C ASP A 37 -12.06 -1.84 15.84
N LEU A 38 -11.78 -3.12 15.56
CA LEU A 38 -10.81 -3.51 14.53
C LEU A 38 -11.30 -3.17 13.12
N LYS A 39 -12.61 -3.18 12.87
CA LYS A 39 -13.18 -2.73 11.59
C LYS A 39 -12.95 -1.24 11.38
N LYS A 40 -13.19 -0.41 12.41
CA LYS A 40 -12.87 1.02 12.35
C LYS A 40 -11.38 1.25 12.02
N ALA A 41 -10.49 0.55 12.71
CA ALA A 41 -9.06 0.64 12.44
C ALA A 41 -8.71 0.22 11.00
N ALA A 42 -9.33 -0.85 10.48
CA ALA A 42 -9.13 -1.29 9.11
C ALA A 42 -9.64 -0.26 8.09
N ASP A 43 -10.81 0.33 8.33
CA ASP A 43 -11.41 1.35 7.48
C ASP A 43 -10.55 2.63 7.48
N ASP A 44 -10.04 3.05 8.64
CA ASP A 44 -9.14 4.20 8.75
C ASP A 44 -7.84 3.95 7.97
N LEU A 45 -7.22 2.77 8.10
CA LEU A 45 -6.01 2.42 7.33
C LEU A 45 -6.29 2.43 5.83
N PHE A 46 -7.42 1.87 5.38
CA PHE A 46 -7.80 1.83 3.97
C PHE A 46 -8.09 3.23 3.42
N LEU A 47 -8.78 4.06 4.21
CA LEU A 47 -9.05 5.45 3.87
C LEU A 47 -7.73 6.23 3.71
N MET A 48 -6.82 6.12 4.68
CA MET A 48 -5.53 6.80 4.62
C MET A 48 -4.70 6.34 3.41
N ALA A 49 -4.65 5.02 3.14
CA ALA A 49 -3.97 4.51 1.95
C ALA A 49 -4.56 5.09 0.65
N SER A 50 -5.88 5.16 0.55
CA SER A 50 -6.59 5.69 -0.62
C SER A 50 -6.37 7.19 -0.82
N LEU A 51 -6.37 7.97 0.27
CA LEU A 51 -6.11 9.41 0.23
C LEU A 51 -4.67 9.70 -0.22
N TYR A 52 -3.67 9.04 0.37
CA TYR A 52 -2.28 9.23 -0.02
C TYR A 52 -1.99 8.76 -1.45
N TYR A 53 -2.69 7.72 -1.93
CA TYR A 53 -2.59 7.33 -3.34
C TYR A 53 -3.15 8.42 -4.27
N LYS A 54 -4.29 9.02 -3.91
CA LYS A 54 -4.87 10.14 -4.67
C LYS A 54 -3.92 11.35 -4.68
N ASP A 55 -3.30 11.67 -3.55
CA ASP A 55 -2.30 12.74 -3.46
C ASP A 55 -1.08 12.43 -4.33
N ALA A 56 -0.63 11.17 -4.36
CA ALA A 56 0.48 10.76 -5.21
C ALA A 56 0.16 10.97 -6.71
N CYS A 57 -1.06 10.64 -7.14
CA CYS A 57 -1.51 10.93 -8.50
C CYS A 57 -1.55 12.44 -8.77
N HIS A 58 -2.07 13.23 -7.82
CA HIS A 58 -2.09 14.69 -7.94
C HIS A 58 -0.70 15.29 -8.12
N TYR A 59 0.25 14.93 -7.25
CA TYR A 59 1.63 15.42 -7.35
C TYR A 59 2.37 14.91 -8.58
N LYS A 60 2.05 13.69 -9.06
CA LYS A 60 2.57 13.21 -10.35
C LYS A 60 2.12 14.13 -11.49
N ASP A 61 0.85 14.54 -11.52
CA ASP A 61 0.30 15.41 -12.56
C ASP A 61 0.87 16.83 -12.50
N GLN A 62 1.39 17.25 -11.35
CA GLN A 62 2.14 18.51 -11.18
C GLN A 62 3.66 18.37 -11.43
N GLU A 63 4.13 17.21 -11.91
CA GLU A 63 5.55 16.88 -12.11
C GLU A 63 6.41 16.92 -10.81
N GLU A 64 5.78 16.89 -9.64
CA GLU A 64 6.45 16.85 -8.33
C GLU A 64 6.81 15.40 -7.93
N PHE A 65 7.74 14.79 -8.66
CA PHE A 65 7.97 13.34 -8.55
C PHE A 65 8.50 12.87 -7.19
N VAL A 66 9.26 13.68 -6.48
CA VAL A 66 9.75 13.31 -5.13
C VAL A 66 8.58 13.29 -4.14
N THR A 67 7.70 14.30 -4.19
CA THR A 67 6.50 14.39 -3.36
C THR A 67 5.54 13.26 -3.69
N ALA A 68 5.27 13.03 -4.99
CA ALA A 68 4.43 11.93 -5.46
C ALA A 68 4.97 10.56 -5.00
N PHE A 69 6.29 10.37 -5.09
CA PHE A 69 6.94 9.15 -4.63
C PHE A 69 6.82 8.96 -3.12
N ALA A 70 6.94 10.03 -2.33
CA ALA A 70 6.72 9.96 -0.89
C ALA A 70 5.27 9.56 -0.56
N CYS A 71 4.29 10.19 -1.19
CA CYS A 71 2.87 9.90 -1.00
C CYS A 71 2.53 8.45 -1.34
N VAL A 72 2.98 7.91 -2.49
CA VAL A 72 2.66 6.53 -2.89
C VAL A 72 3.30 5.49 -1.97
N ASN A 73 4.51 5.75 -1.44
CA ASN A 73 5.13 4.86 -0.46
C ASN A 73 4.40 4.92 0.89
N TYR A 74 3.89 6.09 1.29
CA TYR A 74 3.10 6.23 2.51
C TYR A 74 1.75 5.50 2.38
N ALA A 75 1.09 5.61 1.22
CA ALA A 75 -0.09 4.83 0.88
C ALA A 75 0.16 3.32 1.00
N HIS A 76 1.26 2.84 0.42
CA HIS A 76 1.64 1.44 0.48
C HIS A 76 1.98 0.99 1.92
N GLY A 77 2.58 1.87 2.72
CA GLY A 77 2.86 1.60 4.14
C GLY A 77 1.61 1.34 4.97
N TYR A 78 0.51 2.07 4.73
CA TYR A 78 -0.78 1.80 5.37
C TYR A 78 -1.37 0.45 4.97
N ILE A 79 -1.21 0.06 3.71
CA ILE A 79 -1.62 -1.25 3.20
C ILE A 79 -0.84 -2.37 3.90
N ASP A 80 0.50 -2.29 3.90
CA ASP A 80 1.36 -3.28 4.56
C ASP A 80 1.05 -3.40 6.04
N ALA A 81 0.79 -2.27 6.72
CA ALA A 81 0.40 -2.27 8.13
C ALA A 81 -0.91 -3.03 8.36
N GLY A 82 -1.94 -2.80 7.53
CA GLY A 82 -3.21 -3.52 7.64
C GLY A 82 -3.09 -5.01 7.34
N VAL A 83 -2.26 -5.41 6.37
CA VAL A 83 -1.96 -6.83 6.11
C VAL A 83 -1.23 -7.47 7.29
N ARG A 84 -0.19 -6.78 7.81
CA ARG A 84 0.63 -7.27 8.93
C ARG A 84 -0.17 -7.43 10.23
N LEU A 85 -1.15 -6.56 10.45
CA LEU A 85 -2.07 -6.62 11.58
C LEU A 85 -3.20 -7.65 11.40
N GLY A 86 -3.30 -8.30 10.22
CA GLY A 86 -4.37 -9.24 9.90
C GLY A 86 -5.73 -8.57 9.68
N LEU A 87 -5.74 -7.27 9.39
CA LEU A 87 -6.94 -6.49 9.10
C LEU A 87 -7.32 -6.56 7.61
N PHE A 88 -6.32 -6.74 6.76
CA PHE A 88 -6.48 -6.89 5.31
C PHE A 88 -6.05 -8.28 4.88
N LEU A 89 -6.81 -8.86 3.95
CA LEU A 89 -6.35 -9.99 3.15
C LEU A 89 -5.66 -9.44 1.91
N GLY A 90 -4.34 -9.56 1.87
CA GLY A 90 -3.58 -9.46 0.62
C GLY A 90 -3.63 -10.79 -0.11
N ASP A 91 -3.77 -10.78 -1.44
CA ASP A 91 -3.58 -12.02 -2.21
C ASP A 91 -2.11 -12.45 -2.20
N ASN A 92 -1.83 -13.66 -2.68
CA ASN A 92 -0.50 -14.25 -2.69
C ASN A 92 0.37 -13.77 -3.87
N SER A 93 0.05 -12.62 -4.46
CA SER A 93 0.92 -11.98 -5.44
C SER A 93 1.99 -11.19 -4.66
N GLY A 94 3.24 -11.19 -5.13
CA GLY A 94 4.37 -10.48 -4.49
C GLY A 94 4.26 -8.93 -4.52
N ILE A 95 3.05 -8.42 -4.33
CA ILE A 95 2.64 -7.02 -4.23
C ILE A 95 2.82 -6.52 -2.78
N PHE A 96 2.69 -7.39 -1.78
CA PHE A 96 2.79 -7.03 -0.36
C PHE A 96 4.17 -7.38 0.22
N ALA A 97 4.65 -6.60 1.18
CA ALA A 97 5.89 -6.94 1.89
C ALA A 97 5.73 -8.16 2.82
N PHE A 98 4.49 -8.53 3.16
CA PHE A 98 4.16 -9.65 4.03
C PHE A 98 3.04 -10.49 3.42
N GLU A 99 3.32 -11.78 3.20
CA GLU A 99 2.36 -12.75 2.66
C GLU A 99 1.61 -13.46 3.80
N TYR A 100 0.31 -13.68 3.60
CA TYR A 100 -0.50 -14.49 4.51
C TYR A 100 -0.40 -15.96 4.11
N SER A 101 0.46 -16.73 4.78
CA SER A 101 0.44 -18.19 4.66
C SER A 101 -0.87 -18.71 5.24
N ASN A 102 -1.69 -19.36 4.43
CA ASN A 102 -2.81 -20.16 4.93
C ASN A 102 -2.27 -21.19 5.93
N VAL A 103 -2.43 -20.95 7.23
CA VAL A 103 -2.20 -21.96 8.26
C VAL A 103 -3.41 -22.89 8.25
N ASN A 104 -3.53 -23.69 7.19
CA ASN A 104 -4.38 -24.88 7.19
C ASN A 104 -3.71 -25.92 8.08
N GLY A 105 -3.93 -25.80 9.38
CA GLY A 105 -3.42 -26.72 10.41
C GLY A 105 -4.41 -26.99 11.55
N ALA A 106 -5.64 -26.48 11.50
CA ALA A 106 -6.69 -26.83 12.46
C ALA A 106 -7.69 -27.81 11.84
N ASN A 107 -7.24 -29.05 11.65
CA ASN A 107 -8.13 -30.20 11.56
C ASN A 107 -7.39 -31.47 12.02
N LYS A 108 -7.28 -31.63 13.34
CA LYS A 108 -7.47 -32.92 14.01
C LYS A 108 -7.75 -32.71 15.50
#